data_AF-A0A427FNL6-F1
#
_entry.id   AF-A0A427FNL6-F1
#
_cell.length_a   1.000
_cell.length_b   1.000
_cell.length_c   1.000
_cell.angle_alpha   90.00
_cell.angle_beta   90.00
_cell.angle_gamma   90.00
#
_symmetry.space_group_name_H-M   'P 1'
#
loop_
_entity.id
_entity.type
_entity.pdbx_description
1 polymer ?
#
loop_
_entity_poly.entity_id
_entity_poly.type
_entity_poly.pdbx_seq_one_letter_code
_entity_poly.pdbx_strand_id
1 'polypeptide(L)'
;MIDAFKNEMLNFIMAGGVDLPSPDVIKTEFDGEKTSTSHYCYISMGGGPTPVGFFLKHILIYSLLDAVFESEIPDLEDKGFMAKYKRLPESDEYEKSVKETYRILTFVRNVAVHNKSKLTIENGRIGCSYKKWNQRKKNDIPLTLDIGYEGLAILYSIAVMRAKLKGDVDRYHRLLISAMYESALSEINIFDDEYKYDCGIGITNFSLDRKILWRRRYRIASPILKDEGDFIRFSRMPAYEDWASDEYLLERGEDKYIIPGEFLLDDGRLPKEELESWRLLNKVIMATG
;
A
#
# COMPACT_ATOMS: atom_id res chain seq x y z
N MET A 1 14.81 6.14 19.20
CA MET A 1 13.67 5.69 20.03
C MET A 1 12.49 5.30 19.14
N ILE A 2 12.06 6.14 18.20
CA ILE A 2 10.92 5.85 17.31
C ILE A 2 11.20 4.65 16.37
N ASP A 3 12.42 4.47 15.85
CA ASP A 3 12.74 3.29 15.04
C ASP A 3 12.65 1.96 15.81
N ALA A 4 13.02 1.97 17.09
CA ALA A 4 12.88 0.80 17.96
C ALA A 4 11.40 0.48 18.19
N PHE A 5 10.59 1.51 18.46
CA PHE A 5 9.14 1.39 18.60
C PHE A 5 8.47 0.87 17.31
N LYS A 6 8.85 1.39 16.14
CA LYS A 6 8.37 0.91 14.83
C LYS A 6 8.63 -0.58 14.64
N ASN A 7 9.88 -1.01 14.89
CA ASN A 7 10.27 -2.41 14.75
C ASN A 7 9.54 -3.31 15.75
N GLU A 8 9.38 -2.86 17.00
CA GLU A 8 8.66 -3.60 18.04
C GLU A 8 7.18 -3.75 17.71
N MET A 9 6.51 -2.67 17.27
CA MET A 9 5.13 -2.73 16.83
C MET A 9 4.93 -3.59 15.60
N LEU A 10 5.83 -3.50 14.60
CA LEU A 10 5.80 -4.40 13.45
C LEU A 10 5.90 -5.85 13.93
N ASN A 11 6.89 -6.18 14.76
CA ASN A 11 7.03 -7.54 15.31
C ASN A 11 5.80 -7.99 16.09
N PHE A 12 5.19 -7.10 16.88
CA PHE A 12 3.98 -7.41 17.64
C PHE A 12 2.77 -7.67 16.74
N ILE A 13 2.53 -6.82 15.74
CA ILE A 13 1.46 -7.00 14.74
C ILE A 13 1.64 -8.34 14.02
N MET A 14 2.88 -8.66 13.63
CA MET A 14 3.23 -9.90 12.94
C MET A 14 3.04 -11.13 13.85
N ALA A 15 3.50 -11.07 15.09
CA ALA A 15 3.33 -12.16 16.07
C ALA A 15 1.85 -12.38 16.45
N GLY A 16 1.02 -11.35 16.35
CA GLY A 16 -0.42 -11.41 16.60
C GLY A 16 -1.25 -12.08 15.49
N GLY A 17 -0.61 -12.68 14.48
CA GLY A 17 -1.31 -13.39 13.39
C GLY A 17 -2.17 -12.48 12.52
N VAL A 18 -1.78 -11.21 12.40
CA VAL A 18 -2.50 -10.22 11.59
C VAL A 18 -2.18 -10.45 10.10
N ASP A 19 -3.10 -11.09 9.40
CA ASP A 19 -3.02 -11.24 7.96
C ASP A 19 -3.45 -9.94 7.25
N LEU A 20 -2.67 -9.53 6.24
CA LEU A 20 -2.84 -8.30 5.47
C LEU A 20 -2.56 -8.58 3.99
N PRO A 21 -3.46 -8.15 3.09
CA PRO A 21 -3.29 -8.39 1.65
C PRO A 21 -2.05 -7.67 1.15
N SER A 22 -1.08 -8.39 0.63
CA SER A 22 0.14 -7.82 0.05
C SER A 22 0.35 -8.39 -1.34
N PRO A 23 1.17 -7.74 -2.19
CA PRO A 23 1.50 -8.29 -3.50
C PRO A 23 2.05 -9.72 -3.35
N ASP A 24 1.32 -10.69 -3.90
CA ASP A 24 1.72 -12.09 -3.96
C ASP A 24 2.70 -12.25 -5.13
N VAL A 25 3.99 -12.26 -4.82
CA VAL A 25 5.03 -12.38 -5.83
C VAL A 25 5.36 -13.87 -5.98
N ILE A 26 5.37 -14.40 -7.20
CA ILE A 26 5.77 -15.78 -7.47
C ILE A 26 7.04 -15.74 -8.30
N LYS A 27 8.15 -16.27 -7.77
CA LYS A 27 9.39 -16.36 -8.55
C LYS A 27 9.23 -17.43 -9.62
N THR A 28 9.61 -17.11 -10.86
CA THR A 28 9.53 -18.01 -12.02
C THR A 28 10.85 -17.95 -12.79
N GLU A 29 11.31 -19.10 -13.27
CA GLU A 29 12.48 -19.23 -14.15
C GLU A 29 12.04 -19.51 -15.59
N PHE A 30 12.82 -19.05 -16.56
CA PHE A 30 12.61 -19.33 -17.98
C PHE A 30 13.15 -20.73 -18.28
N ASP A 31 12.35 -21.78 -18.10
CA ASP A 31 12.67 -23.11 -18.62
C ASP A 31 11.93 -23.33 -19.94
N GLY A 32 12.70 -23.55 -21.02
CA GLY A 32 12.22 -23.59 -22.40
C GLY A 32 11.23 -24.73 -22.70
N GLU A 33 11.03 -25.65 -21.75
CA GLU A 33 9.98 -26.65 -21.79
C GLU A 33 9.28 -26.70 -20.43
N LYS A 34 7.95 -26.55 -20.47
CA LYS A 34 6.99 -26.70 -19.36
C LYS A 34 7.57 -27.30 -18.06
N THR A 35 7.90 -26.45 -17.10
CA THR A 35 7.35 -26.50 -15.72
C THR A 35 7.94 -25.36 -14.90
N SER A 36 7.10 -24.42 -14.49
CA SER A 36 7.45 -23.45 -13.45
C SER A 36 7.63 -24.19 -12.13
N THR A 37 8.84 -24.22 -11.58
CA THR A 37 9.05 -24.44 -10.15
C THR A 37 8.50 -23.20 -9.41
N SER A 38 7.24 -23.28 -9.01
CA SER A 38 6.61 -22.22 -8.21
C SER A 38 7.25 -22.22 -6.82
N HIS A 39 8.21 -21.32 -6.62
CA HIS A 39 8.53 -20.89 -5.27
C HIS A 39 7.47 -19.86 -4.90
N TYR A 40 6.46 -20.32 -4.16
CA TYR A 40 5.51 -19.43 -3.53
C TYR A 40 6.30 -18.47 -2.63
N CYS A 41 6.41 -17.22 -3.06
CA CYS A 41 6.83 -16.12 -2.20
C CYS A 41 5.56 -15.67 -1.49
N TYR A 42 5.05 -16.53 -0.62
CA TYR A 42 4.03 -16.09 0.30
C TYR A 42 4.67 -14.98 1.14
N ILE A 43 4.17 -13.76 1.03
CA ILE A 43 3.98 -12.97 2.24
C ILE A 43 2.77 -13.61 2.95
N SER A 44 2.94 -14.84 3.44
CA SER A 44 1.99 -15.47 4.35
C SER A 44 2.32 -14.89 5.70
N MET A 45 1.45 -14.02 6.19
CA MET A 45 1.56 -13.43 7.52
C MET A 45 0.54 -14.06 8.47
N GLY A 46 0.38 -15.39 8.39
CA GLY A 46 -0.59 -16.13 9.20
C GLY A 46 -0.08 -17.50 9.65
N GLY A 47 0.13 -17.65 10.96
CA GLY A 47 0.44 -18.93 11.61
C GLY A 47 0.76 -18.80 13.09
N GLY A 48 -0.21 -18.37 13.92
CA GLY A 48 -0.05 -18.30 15.38
C GLY A 48 -1.37 -18.07 16.14
N PRO A 49 -1.54 -18.61 17.37
CA PRO A 49 -2.83 -18.80 18.00
C PRO A 49 -3.24 -17.52 18.75
N THR A 50 -4.07 -16.71 18.12
CA THR A 50 -5.18 -15.90 18.68
C THR A 50 -5.37 -14.69 17.75
N PRO A 51 -6.49 -14.59 17.01
CA PRO A 51 -6.71 -13.42 16.15
C PRO A 51 -6.82 -12.16 17.00
N VAL A 52 -5.91 -11.19 16.78
CA VAL A 52 -6.04 -9.85 17.36
C VAL A 52 -7.37 -9.27 16.90
N GLY A 53 -8.24 -8.92 17.86
CA GLY A 53 -9.55 -8.37 17.56
C GLY A 53 -9.48 -7.09 16.73
N PHE A 54 -10.50 -6.84 15.90
CA PHE A 54 -10.58 -5.72 14.95
C PHE A 54 -10.08 -4.39 15.51
N PHE A 55 -10.56 -3.99 16.70
CA PHE A 55 -10.23 -2.71 17.31
C PHE A 55 -8.74 -2.59 17.65
N LEU A 56 -8.15 -3.64 18.20
CA LEU A 56 -6.73 -3.64 18.56
C LEU A 56 -5.86 -3.66 17.31
N LYS A 57 -6.20 -4.49 16.30
CA LYS A 57 -5.53 -4.50 14.99
C LYS A 57 -5.52 -3.10 14.38
N HIS A 58 -6.67 -2.43 14.37
CA HIS A 58 -6.78 -1.08 13.83
C HIS A 58 -5.91 -0.08 14.58
N ILE A 59 -5.99 -0.05 15.91
CA ILE A 59 -5.21 0.88 16.74
C ILE A 59 -3.71 0.69 16.53
N LEU A 60 -3.22 -0.55 16.47
CA LEU A 60 -1.80 -0.84 16.28
C LEU A 60 -1.30 -0.38 14.92
N ILE A 61 -2.01 -0.72 13.83
CA ILE A 61 -1.62 -0.36 12.47
C ILE A 61 -1.70 1.16 12.26
N TYR A 62 -2.73 1.81 12.80
CA TYR A 62 -2.85 3.25 12.80
C TYR A 62 -1.67 3.91 13.54
N SER A 63 -1.37 3.45 14.76
CA SER A 63 -0.29 4.01 15.59
C SER A 63 1.07 3.82 14.92
N LEU A 64 1.26 2.71 14.20
CA LEU A 64 2.44 2.48 13.36
C LEU A 64 2.59 3.54 12.28
N LEU A 65 1.52 3.81 11.54
CA LEU A 65 1.56 4.84 10.49
C LEU A 65 1.75 6.25 11.06
N ASP A 66 1.09 6.58 12.18
CA ASP A 66 1.26 7.87 12.86
C ASP A 66 2.71 8.08 13.31
N ALA A 67 3.31 7.07 13.95
CA ALA A 67 4.71 7.12 14.37
C ALA A 67 5.69 7.18 13.18
N VAL A 68 5.33 6.64 12.01
CA VAL A 68 6.13 6.83 10.78
C VAL A 68 6.20 8.30 10.41
N PHE A 69 5.06 8.99 10.34
CA PHE A 69 5.07 10.41 9.98
C PHE A 69 5.75 11.28 11.03
N GLU A 70 5.56 11.02 12.31
CA GLU A 70 6.25 11.75 13.38
C GLU A 70 7.77 11.54 13.31
N SER A 71 8.24 10.35 12.95
CA SER A 71 9.68 10.10 12.79
C SER A 71 10.30 10.84 11.61
N GLU A 72 9.55 11.03 10.52
CA GLU A 72 10.04 11.66 9.29
C GLU A 72 9.85 13.18 9.30
N ILE A 73 8.84 13.66 10.04
CA ILE A 73 8.49 15.06 10.18
C ILE A 73 8.30 15.34 11.69
N PRO A 74 9.39 15.57 12.44
CA PRO A 74 9.33 15.75 13.90
C PRO A 74 8.39 16.87 14.36
N ASP A 75 8.17 17.89 13.53
CA ASP A 75 7.23 18.98 13.77
C ASP A 75 5.74 18.55 13.86
N LEU A 76 5.44 17.28 13.57
CA LEU A 76 4.13 16.67 13.73
C LEU A 76 3.89 16.10 15.12
N GLU A 77 4.93 15.92 15.93
CA GLU A 77 4.81 15.48 17.32
C GLU A 77 3.91 16.46 18.10
N ASP A 78 3.07 15.91 18.98
CA ASP A 78 2.04 16.62 19.77
C ASP A 78 0.97 17.40 18.97
N LYS A 79 0.93 17.26 17.64
CA LYS A 79 -0.14 17.87 16.83
C LYS A 79 -1.39 16.99 16.80
N GLY A 80 -2.56 17.62 16.82
CA GLY A 80 -3.82 16.93 16.55
C GLY A 80 -3.88 16.38 15.12
N PHE A 81 -4.62 15.29 14.89
CA PHE A 81 -4.65 14.56 13.61
C PHE A 81 -4.96 15.45 12.39
N MET A 82 -5.88 16.40 12.54
CA MET A 82 -6.22 17.37 11.48
C MET A 82 -5.02 18.27 11.12
N ALA A 83 -4.24 18.70 12.11
CA ALA A 83 -3.03 19.49 11.87
C ALA A 83 -1.92 18.62 11.26
N LYS A 84 -1.81 17.35 11.67
CA LYS A 84 -0.86 16.39 11.08
C LYS A 84 -1.16 16.17 9.60
N TYR A 85 -2.38 15.73 9.27
CA TYR A 85 -2.79 15.47 7.88
C TYR A 85 -2.54 16.66 6.95
N LYS A 86 -2.84 17.89 7.37
CA LYS A 86 -2.59 19.10 6.57
C LYS A 86 -1.13 19.35 6.24
N ARG A 87 -0.21 18.81 7.03
CA ARG A 87 1.24 18.94 6.85
C ARG A 87 1.86 17.73 6.15
N LEU A 88 1.10 16.66 5.93
CA LEU A 88 1.61 15.50 5.21
C LEU A 88 1.85 15.84 3.72
N PRO A 89 2.96 15.34 3.13
CA PRO A 89 3.28 15.51 1.72
C PRO A 89 2.15 15.03 0.79
N GLU A 90 2.05 15.65 -0.38
CA GLU A 90 1.03 15.35 -1.41
C GLU A 90 1.48 15.71 -2.83
N SER A 91 2.80 15.73 -3.06
CA SER A 91 3.41 16.18 -4.31
C SER A 91 3.16 15.22 -5.49
N ASP A 92 2.93 13.93 -5.20
CA ASP A 92 2.64 12.89 -6.20
C ASP A 92 1.57 11.89 -5.71
N GLU A 93 1.22 10.95 -6.59
CA GLU A 93 0.22 9.91 -6.38
C GLU A 93 0.53 9.04 -5.15
N TYR A 94 1.79 8.68 -4.95
CA TYR A 94 2.22 7.87 -3.82
C TYR A 94 2.01 8.60 -2.49
N GLU A 95 2.45 9.86 -2.41
CA GLU A 95 2.27 10.68 -1.21
C GLU A 95 0.79 10.90 -0.91
N LYS A 96 -0.02 11.19 -1.94
CA LYS A 96 -1.49 11.29 -1.82
C LYS A 96 -2.10 9.99 -1.30
N SER A 97 -1.73 8.83 -1.83
CA SER A 97 -2.24 7.52 -1.35
C SER A 97 -1.96 7.29 0.12
N VAL A 98 -0.72 7.53 0.54
CA VAL A 98 -0.30 7.32 1.93
C VAL A 98 -0.98 8.32 2.87
N LYS A 99 -1.12 9.58 2.43
CA LYS A 99 -1.83 10.65 3.15
C LYS A 99 -3.32 10.38 3.31
N GLU A 100 -4.01 9.95 2.26
CA GLU A 100 -5.43 9.61 2.35
C GLU A 100 -5.67 8.30 3.12
N THR A 101 -4.74 7.33 3.01
CA THR A 101 -4.75 6.15 3.88
C THR A 101 -4.74 6.56 5.36
N TYR A 102 -3.85 7.48 5.74
CA TYR A 102 -3.82 8.03 7.09
C TYR A 102 -5.16 8.64 7.51
N ARG A 103 -5.76 9.48 6.65
CA ARG A 103 -7.05 10.14 6.91
C ARG A 103 -8.18 9.16 7.18
N ILE A 104 -8.32 8.12 6.35
CA ILE A 104 -9.36 7.09 6.52
C ILE A 104 -9.11 6.29 7.80
N LEU A 105 -7.85 5.90 8.06
CA LEU A 105 -7.51 5.18 9.28
C LEU A 105 -7.73 6.04 10.53
N THR A 106 -7.45 7.35 10.51
CA THR A 106 -7.78 8.28 11.59
C THR A 106 -9.29 8.29 11.87
N PHE A 107 -10.12 8.29 10.83
CA PHE A 107 -11.58 8.23 10.98
C PHE A 107 -12.00 6.96 11.72
N VAL A 108 -11.56 5.80 11.23
CA VAL A 108 -11.88 4.50 11.84
C VAL A 108 -11.37 4.45 13.28
N ARG A 109 -10.19 4.99 13.57
CA ARG A 109 -9.63 5.08 14.94
C ARG A 109 -10.53 5.91 15.84
N ASN A 110 -10.99 7.07 15.37
CA ASN A 110 -11.85 7.93 16.16
C ASN A 110 -13.19 7.27 16.48
N VAL A 111 -13.75 6.51 15.52
CA VAL A 111 -14.94 5.69 15.76
C VAL A 111 -14.64 4.56 16.75
N ALA A 112 -13.57 3.80 16.51
CA ALA A 112 -13.13 2.68 17.33
C ALA A 112 -12.82 3.08 18.78
N VAL A 113 -12.42 4.32 19.06
CA VAL A 113 -12.09 4.78 20.41
C VAL A 113 -13.25 5.51 21.07
N HIS A 114 -13.91 6.43 20.35
CA HIS A 114 -14.86 7.37 20.95
C HIS A 114 -16.32 7.08 20.60
N ASN A 115 -16.60 6.36 19.50
CA ASN A 115 -17.96 6.10 19.00
C ASN A 115 -18.18 4.62 18.67
N LYS A 116 -17.69 3.71 19.51
CA LYS A 116 -17.73 2.25 19.27
C LYS A 116 -19.13 1.73 18.94
N SER A 117 -20.16 2.27 19.58
CA SER A 117 -21.57 1.90 19.35
C SER A 117 -22.12 2.34 17.99
N LYS A 118 -21.35 3.14 17.23
CA LYS A 118 -21.70 3.62 15.88
C LYS A 118 -21.00 2.83 14.79
N LEU A 119 -20.15 1.87 15.14
CA LEU A 119 -19.50 0.98 14.19
C LEU A 119 -20.41 -0.23 13.93
N THR A 120 -20.76 -0.47 12.67
CA THR A 120 -21.51 -1.64 12.23
C THR A 120 -20.62 -2.50 11.35
N ILE A 121 -20.66 -3.80 11.59
CA ILE A 121 -19.93 -4.81 10.82
C ILE A 121 -20.99 -5.77 10.28
N GLU A 122 -21.33 -5.63 9.00
CA GLU A 122 -22.40 -6.41 8.37
C GLU A 122 -22.05 -6.68 6.91
N ASN A 123 -22.36 -7.89 6.42
CA ASN A 123 -22.23 -8.27 5.01
C ASN A 123 -20.86 -7.97 4.38
N GLY A 124 -19.78 -8.20 5.12
CA GLY A 124 -18.44 -7.95 4.59
C GLY A 124 -18.03 -6.48 4.55
N ARG A 125 -18.78 -5.58 5.19
CA ARG A 125 -18.54 -4.13 5.18
C ARG A 125 -18.45 -3.55 6.59
N ILE A 126 -17.79 -2.42 6.68
CA ILE A 126 -17.67 -1.60 7.88
C ILE A 126 -18.40 -0.29 7.62
N GLY A 127 -19.49 -0.12 8.35
CA GLY A 127 -20.30 1.10 8.33
C GLY A 127 -20.08 1.92 9.60
N CYS A 128 -20.09 3.24 9.46
CA CYS A 128 -20.20 4.15 10.57
C CYS A 128 -20.96 5.40 10.16
N SER A 129 -21.88 5.86 11.01
CA SER A 129 -22.54 7.14 10.85
C SER A 129 -22.79 7.77 12.22
N TYR A 130 -22.31 9.00 12.41
CA TYR A 130 -22.50 9.75 13.65
C TYR A 130 -22.47 11.26 13.38
N LYS A 131 -22.90 12.05 14.36
CA LYS A 131 -22.81 13.52 14.30
C LYS A 131 -21.71 14.00 15.21
N LYS A 132 -20.95 15.00 14.76
CA LYS A 132 -19.96 15.71 15.57
C LYS A 132 -20.33 17.19 15.61
N TRP A 133 -20.26 17.79 16.79
CA TRP A 133 -20.43 19.24 16.93
C TRP A 133 -19.24 19.98 16.30
N ASN A 134 -19.51 20.83 15.32
CA ASN A 134 -18.52 21.71 14.72
C ASN A 134 -18.51 23.06 15.46
N GLN A 135 -17.46 23.31 16.25
CA GLN A 135 -17.35 24.54 17.04
C GLN A 135 -17.30 25.80 16.16
N ARG A 136 -16.69 25.74 14.98
CA ARG A 136 -16.53 26.89 14.08
C ARG A 136 -17.83 27.26 13.40
N LYS A 137 -18.59 26.26 12.93
CA LYS A 137 -19.88 26.44 12.23
C LYS A 137 -21.09 26.45 13.17
N LYS A 138 -20.89 26.14 14.46
CA LYS A 138 -21.93 26.05 15.50
C LYS A 138 -23.10 25.16 15.08
N ASN A 139 -22.80 24.01 14.48
CA ASN A 139 -23.79 23.03 14.04
C ASN A 139 -23.24 21.60 14.15
N ASP A 140 -24.14 20.62 14.12
CA ASP A 140 -23.76 19.22 13.96
C ASP A 140 -23.41 18.93 12.49
N ILE A 141 -22.26 18.30 12.28
CA ILE A 141 -21.86 17.76 10.99
C ILE A 141 -22.02 16.23 10.98
N PRO A 142 -22.64 15.65 9.94
CA PRO A 142 -22.73 14.20 9.82
C PRO A 142 -21.42 13.64 9.28
N LEU A 143 -20.88 12.66 9.98
CA LEU A 143 -19.67 11.94 9.65
C LEU A 143 -20.04 10.51 9.31
N THR A 144 -19.62 10.03 8.13
CA THR A 144 -20.03 8.73 7.59
C THR A 144 -18.86 8.03 6.90
N LEU A 145 -18.74 6.73 7.13
CA LEU A 145 -17.85 5.83 6.38
C LEU A 145 -18.62 4.56 6.04
N ASP A 146 -18.52 4.11 4.79
CA ASP A 146 -18.93 2.77 4.37
C ASP A 146 -17.83 2.20 3.45
N ILE A 147 -17.09 1.21 3.96
CA ILE A 147 -15.97 0.57 3.28
C ILE A 147 -16.07 -0.96 3.36
N GLY A 148 -15.72 -1.66 2.29
CA GLY A 148 -15.54 -3.12 2.31
C GLY A 148 -14.40 -3.55 3.25
N TYR A 149 -14.50 -4.75 3.83
CA TYR A 149 -13.41 -5.32 4.63
C TYR A 149 -12.10 -5.41 3.85
N GLU A 150 -12.20 -5.77 2.58
CA GLU A 150 -11.05 -5.84 1.68
C GLU A 150 -10.40 -4.47 1.50
N GLY A 151 -11.20 -3.42 1.27
CA GLY A 151 -10.69 -2.06 1.16
C GLY A 151 -9.91 -1.62 2.39
N LEU A 152 -10.46 -1.85 3.58
CA LEU A 152 -9.76 -1.53 4.82
C LEU A 152 -8.50 -2.39 5.02
N ALA A 153 -8.53 -3.66 4.63
CA ALA A 153 -7.37 -4.53 4.68
C ALA A 153 -6.24 -4.03 3.76
N ILE A 154 -6.58 -3.54 2.57
CA ILE A 154 -5.60 -2.93 1.65
C ILE A 154 -5.00 -1.65 2.25
N LEU A 155 -5.80 -0.78 2.88
CA LEU A 155 -5.30 0.41 3.58
C LEU A 155 -4.32 0.06 4.72
N TYR A 156 -4.60 -1.02 5.45
CA TYR A 156 -3.67 -1.54 6.45
C TYR A 156 -2.35 -2.01 5.84
N SER A 157 -2.40 -2.68 4.69
CA SER A 157 -1.20 -3.11 3.98
C SER A 157 -0.37 -1.93 3.50
N ILE A 158 -1.00 -0.86 2.99
CA ILE A 158 -0.32 0.38 2.64
C ILE A 158 0.41 0.96 3.87
N ALA A 159 -0.27 1.01 5.02
CA ALA A 159 0.34 1.50 6.27
C ALA A 159 1.56 0.67 6.70
N VAL A 160 1.47 -0.66 6.65
CA VAL A 160 2.58 -1.56 6.99
C VAL A 160 3.72 -1.50 5.98
N MET A 161 3.41 -1.42 4.67
CA MET A 161 4.42 -1.24 3.63
C MET A 161 5.15 0.09 3.81
N ARG A 162 4.41 1.19 4.03
CA ARG A 162 5.00 2.50 4.30
C ARG A 162 5.95 2.47 5.49
N ALA A 163 5.60 1.74 6.55
CA ALA A 163 6.42 1.62 7.74
C ALA A 163 7.73 0.83 7.54
N LYS A 164 7.75 -0.09 6.57
CA LYS A 164 8.94 -0.88 6.21
C LYS A 164 9.87 -0.16 5.24
N LEU A 165 9.34 0.78 4.45
CA LEU A 165 10.11 1.60 3.53
C LEU A 165 10.89 2.67 4.30
N LYS A 166 12.18 2.86 3.97
CA LYS A 166 13.07 3.82 4.63
C LYS A 166 13.59 4.84 3.61
N GLY A 167 13.67 6.10 4.03
CA GLY A 167 14.19 7.17 3.18
C GLY A 167 13.40 7.30 1.88
N ASP A 168 14.12 7.54 0.79
CA ASP A 168 13.53 7.64 -0.54
C ASP A 168 12.90 6.32 -0.98
N VAL A 169 11.69 6.42 -1.54
CA VAL A 169 10.92 5.26 -2.01
C VAL A 169 11.08 5.16 -3.52
N ASP A 170 11.55 4.01 -4.00
CA ASP A 170 11.74 3.78 -5.43
C ASP A 170 10.40 3.75 -6.20
N ARG A 171 10.50 3.98 -7.52
CA ARG A 171 9.36 4.08 -8.44
C ARG A 171 8.44 2.87 -8.36
N TYR A 172 9.01 1.67 -8.21
CA TYR A 172 8.26 0.42 -8.15
C TYR A 172 7.35 0.37 -6.92
N HIS A 173 7.88 0.64 -5.71
CA HIS A 173 7.06 0.65 -4.50
C HIS A 173 6.03 1.78 -4.50
N ARG A 174 6.38 2.96 -5.02
CA ARG A 174 5.46 4.10 -5.19
C ARG A 174 4.25 3.71 -6.04
N LEU A 175 4.51 3.07 -7.18
CA LEU A 175 3.49 2.61 -8.11
C LEU A 175 2.57 1.56 -7.47
N LEU A 176 3.14 0.55 -6.80
CA LEU A 176 2.34 -0.49 -6.15
C LEU A 176 1.42 0.06 -5.06
N ILE A 177 1.93 0.95 -4.20
CA ILE A 177 1.11 1.57 -3.15
C ILE A 177 -0.01 2.42 -3.75
N SER A 178 0.26 3.12 -4.84
CA SER A 178 -0.75 3.90 -5.56
C SER A 178 -1.85 3.00 -6.15
N ALA A 179 -1.49 1.88 -6.76
CA ALA A 179 -2.44 0.91 -7.32
C ALA A 179 -3.26 0.18 -6.24
N MET A 180 -2.64 -0.12 -5.10
CA MET A 180 -3.33 -0.62 -3.91
C MET A 180 -4.37 0.38 -3.42
N TYR A 181 -4.00 1.66 -3.36
CA TYR A 181 -4.91 2.71 -2.91
C TYR A 181 -6.13 2.87 -3.83
N GLU A 182 -5.95 2.82 -5.15
CA GLU A 182 -7.08 2.80 -6.10
C GLU A 182 -8.04 1.61 -5.82
N SER A 183 -7.48 0.44 -5.53
CA SER A 183 -8.28 -0.75 -5.19
C SER A 183 -8.99 -0.61 -3.83
N ALA A 184 -8.39 0.12 -2.89
CA ALA A 184 -9.06 0.44 -1.62
C ALA A 184 -10.18 1.46 -1.81
N LEU A 185 -9.99 2.44 -2.70
CA LEU A 185 -11.00 3.44 -3.03
C LEU A 185 -12.23 2.81 -3.67
N SER A 186 -12.07 1.80 -4.54
CA SER A 186 -13.22 1.11 -5.15
C SER A 186 -14.11 0.39 -4.14
N GLU A 187 -13.62 0.13 -2.93
CA GLU A 187 -14.36 -0.50 -1.84
C GLU A 187 -15.10 0.50 -0.94
N ILE A 188 -14.84 1.80 -1.11
CA ILE A 188 -15.48 2.88 -0.36
C ILE A 188 -16.74 3.35 -1.11
N ASN A 189 -17.90 3.12 -0.50
CA ASN A 189 -19.16 3.64 -1.02
C ASN A 189 -19.34 5.11 -0.63
N ILE A 190 -19.02 5.44 0.63
CA ILE A 190 -19.24 6.76 1.21
C ILE A 190 -18.09 7.07 2.17
N PHE A 191 -17.54 8.28 2.06
CA PHE A 191 -16.61 8.83 3.04
C PHE A 191 -16.83 10.33 3.22
N ASP A 192 -17.43 10.69 4.36
CA ASP A 192 -17.72 12.05 4.80
C ASP A 192 -17.10 12.26 6.17
N ASP A 193 -16.03 13.03 6.23
CA ASP A 193 -15.27 13.26 7.45
C ASP A 193 -15.17 14.75 7.80
N GLU A 194 -14.57 15.04 8.96
CA GLU A 194 -14.44 16.43 9.43
C GLU A 194 -13.67 17.33 8.45
N TYR A 195 -12.75 16.76 7.68
CA TYR A 195 -11.94 17.46 6.70
C TYR A 195 -12.78 17.97 5.52
N LYS A 196 -13.70 17.14 5.02
CA LYS A 196 -14.66 17.55 3.98
C LYS A 196 -15.51 18.72 4.47
N TYR A 197 -15.99 18.69 5.71
CA TYR A 197 -16.82 19.78 6.24
C TYR A 197 -16.04 21.04 6.59
N ASP A 198 -14.82 20.94 7.09
CA ASP A 198 -14.02 22.09 7.53
C ASP A 198 -13.30 22.79 6.38
N CYS A 199 -12.86 22.04 5.38
CA CYS A 199 -12.03 22.54 4.28
C CYS A 199 -12.67 22.40 2.90
N GLY A 200 -13.80 21.69 2.77
CA GLY A 200 -14.43 21.42 1.47
C GLY A 200 -13.67 20.39 0.63
N ILE A 201 -12.69 19.69 1.23
CA ILE A 201 -11.78 18.78 0.53
C ILE A 201 -12.32 17.36 0.69
N GLY A 202 -12.77 16.75 -0.41
CA GLY A 202 -13.14 15.34 -0.47
C GLY A 202 -11.95 14.41 -0.32
N ILE A 203 -12.18 13.09 -0.34
CA ILE A 203 -11.09 12.13 -0.50
C ILE A 203 -10.41 12.36 -1.86
N THR A 204 -9.08 12.33 -1.88
CA THR A 204 -8.34 12.51 -3.12
C THR A 204 -8.48 11.25 -3.96
N ASN A 205 -9.08 11.37 -5.14
CA ASN A 205 -9.12 10.31 -6.14
C ASN A 205 -8.19 10.68 -7.29
N PHE A 206 -7.40 9.71 -7.75
CA PHE A 206 -6.61 9.83 -8.96
C PHE A 206 -6.66 8.50 -9.70
N SER A 207 -6.27 8.54 -10.97
CA SER A 207 -6.12 7.35 -11.79
C SER A 207 -4.70 7.31 -12.32
N LEU A 208 -4.04 6.18 -12.13
CA LEU A 208 -2.76 5.88 -12.74
C LEU A 208 -2.94 5.82 -14.25
N ASP A 209 -2.00 6.40 -14.98
CA ASP A 209 -2.01 6.39 -16.46
C ASP A 209 -2.04 4.97 -17.04
N ARG A 210 -1.58 3.98 -16.26
CA ARG A 210 -1.60 2.57 -16.60
C ARG A 210 -2.20 1.79 -15.44
N LYS A 211 -3.10 0.85 -15.77
CA LYS A 211 -3.66 -0.10 -14.78
C LYS A 211 -2.56 -1.05 -14.32
N ILE A 212 -2.31 -1.09 -13.02
CA ILE A 212 -1.29 -1.95 -12.42
C ILE A 212 -1.95 -3.10 -11.67
N LEU A 213 -1.56 -4.34 -12.00
CA LEU A 213 -2.07 -5.52 -11.32
C LEU A 213 -1.16 -5.85 -10.13
N TRP A 214 -1.50 -5.32 -8.96
CA TRP A 214 -0.65 -5.45 -7.77
C TRP A 214 -0.88 -6.75 -6.98
N ARG A 215 -2.04 -7.41 -7.13
CA ARG A 215 -2.43 -8.56 -6.29
C ARG A 215 -1.52 -9.78 -6.46
N ARG A 216 -1.27 -10.20 -7.70
CA ARG A 216 -0.38 -11.32 -8.02
C ARG A 216 0.62 -10.92 -9.10
N ARG A 217 1.90 -11.17 -8.84
CA ARG A 217 3.00 -10.79 -9.74
C ARG A 217 3.96 -11.95 -9.97
N TYR A 218 4.18 -12.35 -11.22
CA TYR A 218 5.16 -13.37 -11.59
C TYR A 218 6.51 -12.72 -11.83
N ARG A 219 7.43 -12.89 -10.87
CA ARG A 219 8.78 -12.35 -10.94
C ARG A 219 9.71 -13.29 -11.69
N ILE A 220 10.14 -12.86 -12.86
CA ILE A 220 11.10 -13.57 -13.69
C ILE A 220 12.50 -13.27 -13.14
N ALA A 221 13.10 -14.26 -12.49
CA ALA A 221 14.48 -14.19 -12.04
C ALA A 221 15.39 -14.55 -13.21
N SER A 222 16.33 -13.66 -13.57
CA SER A 222 17.23 -13.84 -14.72
C SER A 222 16.50 -13.87 -16.09
N PRO A 223 15.80 -12.80 -16.47
CA PRO A 223 15.15 -12.73 -17.77
C PRO A 223 16.18 -12.85 -18.90
N ILE A 224 15.81 -13.52 -19.99
CA ILE A 224 16.61 -13.50 -21.21
C ILE A 224 16.52 -12.09 -21.81
N LEU A 225 17.67 -11.43 -21.91
CA LEU A 225 17.79 -10.06 -22.39
C LEU A 225 18.50 -10.02 -23.73
N LYS A 226 18.04 -9.13 -24.60
CA LYS A 226 18.75 -8.76 -25.82
C LYS A 226 18.93 -7.24 -25.85
N ASP A 227 20.18 -6.82 -26.00
CA ASP A 227 20.51 -5.43 -26.24
C ASP A 227 20.18 -5.07 -27.70
N GLU A 228 19.32 -4.08 -27.90
CA GLU A 228 18.85 -3.63 -29.21
C GLU A 228 19.07 -2.12 -29.37
N GLY A 229 20.31 -1.66 -29.16
CA GLY A 229 20.69 -0.27 -29.38
C GLY A 229 20.16 0.62 -28.26
N ASP A 230 19.08 1.36 -28.51
CA ASP A 230 18.44 2.24 -27.53
C ASP A 230 17.49 1.51 -26.57
N PHE A 231 17.25 0.22 -26.82
CA PHE A 231 16.31 -0.60 -26.06
C PHE A 231 16.98 -1.81 -25.41
N ILE A 232 16.37 -2.27 -24.31
CA ILE A 232 16.59 -3.60 -23.76
C ILE A 232 15.32 -4.40 -24.03
N ARG A 233 15.46 -5.52 -24.72
CA ARG A 233 14.33 -6.43 -24.97
C ARG A 233 14.32 -7.57 -23.97
N PHE A 234 13.19 -7.74 -23.31
CA PHE A 234 12.90 -8.84 -22.41
C PHE A 234 12.13 -9.93 -23.15
N SER A 235 12.52 -11.19 -22.98
CA SER A 235 11.68 -12.31 -23.41
C SER A 235 10.42 -12.36 -22.55
N ARG A 236 9.25 -12.09 -23.15
CA ARG A 236 7.98 -12.13 -22.42
C ARG A 236 7.54 -13.56 -22.14
N MET A 237 7.03 -13.79 -20.94
CA MET A 237 6.26 -15.01 -20.67
C MET A 237 4.87 -14.90 -21.32
N PRO A 238 4.21 -16.04 -21.64
CA PRO A 238 2.81 -16.02 -22.05
C PRO A 238 1.97 -15.32 -20.97
N ALA A 239 0.98 -14.51 -21.38
CA ALA A 239 0.04 -13.93 -20.44
C ALA A 239 -0.66 -15.06 -19.68
N TYR A 240 -0.46 -15.11 -18.36
CA TYR A 240 -1.00 -16.18 -17.54
C TYR A 240 -2.50 -15.98 -17.34
N GLU A 241 -2.90 -14.81 -16.82
CA GLU A 241 -4.28 -14.50 -16.43
C GLU A 241 -4.51 -12.97 -16.45
N ASP A 242 -5.76 -12.52 -16.57
CA ASP A 242 -6.20 -11.12 -16.63
C ASP A 242 -6.18 -10.38 -15.28
N TRP A 243 -5.92 -11.11 -14.19
CA TRP A 243 -5.84 -10.58 -12.82
C TRP A 243 -4.42 -10.64 -12.23
N ALA A 244 -3.44 -11.13 -12.98
CA ALA A 244 -2.03 -11.19 -12.58
C ALA A 244 -1.13 -10.52 -13.65
N SER A 245 0.05 -10.05 -13.24
CA SER A 245 1.04 -9.50 -14.19
C SER A 245 2.42 -10.10 -13.96
N ASP A 246 3.28 -9.98 -14.96
CA ASP A 246 4.69 -10.30 -14.87
C ASP A 246 5.53 -9.10 -14.39
N GLU A 247 6.71 -9.40 -13.86
CA GLU A 247 7.75 -8.43 -13.57
C GLU A 247 9.14 -9.03 -13.75
N TYR A 248 10.09 -8.20 -14.15
CA TYR A 248 11.42 -8.63 -14.56
C TYR A 248 12.45 -8.15 -13.53
N LEU A 249 13.10 -9.09 -12.85
CA LEU A 249 14.21 -8.79 -11.96
C LEU A 249 15.52 -8.81 -12.74
N LEU A 250 16.15 -7.65 -12.88
CA LEU A 250 17.46 -7.50 -13.48
C LEU A 250 18.49 -7.15 -12.41
N GLU A 251 19.59 -7.90 -12.38
CA GLU A 251 20.74 -7.64 -11.51
C GLU A 251 21.94 -7.18 -12.36
N ARG A 252 22.53 -6.04 -12.01
CA ARG A 252 23.75 -5.50 -12.65
C ARG A 252 24.75 -5.10 -11.57
N GLY A 253 25.70 -5.98 -11.28
CA GLY A 253 26.61 -5.79 -10.16
C GLY A 253 25.84 -5.80 -8.84
N GLU A 254 25.93 -4.72 -8.07
CA GLU A 254 25.19 -4.57 -6.80
C GLU A 254 23.78 -4.00 -6.99
N ASP A 255 23.51 -3.40 -8.15
CA ASP A 255 22.22 -2.78 -8.44
C ASP A 255 21.19 -3.83 -8.86
N LYS A 256 19.97 -3.65 -8.35
CA LYS A 256 18.81 -4.46 -8.71
C LYS A 256 17.70 -3.58 -9.26
N TYR A 257 17.05 -4.04 -10.31
CA TYR A 257 15.97 -3.34 -11.00
C TYR A 257 14.76 -4.27 -11.06
N ILE A 258 13.58 -3.73 -10.77
CA ILE A 258 12.32 -4.44 -11.02
C ILE A 258 11.49 -3.63 -12.00
N ILE A 259 11.24 -4.24 -13.15
CA ILE A 259 10.48 -3.64 -14.23
C ILE A 259 9.13 -4.37 -14.31
N PRO A 260 8.00 -3.70 -13.98
CA PRO A 260 6.68 -4.26 -14.20
C PRO A 260 6.43 -4.51 -15.69
N GLY A 261 5.85 -5.65 -16.06
CA GLY A 261 5.53 -5.98 -17.45
C GLY A 261 4.59 -4.96 -18.11
N GLU A 262 3.78 -4.26 -17.33
CA GLU A 262 2.89 -3.17 -17.76
C GLU A 262 3.65 -1.93 -18.29
N PHE A 263 4.96 -1.84 -18.04
CA PHE A 263 5.82 -0.75 -18.51
C PHE A 263 6.70 -1.12 -19.70
N LEU A 264 6.68 -2.38 -20.13
CA LEU A 264 7.28 -2.77 -21.39
C LEU A 264 6.39 -2.35 -22.56
N LEU A 265 7.01 -2.06 -23.71
CA LEU A 265 6.30 -1.98 -24.99
C LEU A 265 5.69 -3.34 -25.33
N ASP A 266 4.72 -3.37 -26.25
CA ASP A 266 3.99 -4.59 -26.62
C ASP A 266 4.91 -5.75 -27.03
N ASP A 267 6.04 -5.43 -27.65
CA ASP A 267 7.07 -6.39 -28.08
C ASP A 267 8.11 -6.77 -27.03
N GLY A 268 7.93 -6.32 -25.78
CA GLY A 268 8.78 -6.63 -24.63
C GLY A 268 9.99 -5.70 -24.48
N ARG A 269 10.05 -4.57 -25.20
CA ARG A 269 11.15 -3.62 -25.09
C ARG A 269 10.95 -2.58 -23.99
N LEU A 270 12.06 -2.15 -23.38
CA LEU A 270 12.16 -1.00 -22.49
C LEU A 270 13.21 -0.02 -23.04
N PRO A 271 12.93 1.30 -23.13
CA PRO A 271 13.96 2.30 -23.43
C PRO A 271 15.07 2.26 -22.37
N LYS A 272 16.35 2.26 -22.79
CA LYS A 272 17.49 2.19 -21.85
C LYS A 272 17.53 3.35 -20.87
N GLU A 273 17.12 4.53 -21.30
CA GLU A 273 17.05 5.73 -20.46
C GLU A 273 16.07 5.59 -19.29
N GLU A 274 15.05 4.71 -19.40
CA GLU A 274 14.08 4.46 -18.33
C GLU A 274 14.61 3.48 -17.27
N LEU A 275 15.66 2.70 -17.58
CA LEU A 275 16.10 1.62 -16.70
C LEU A 275 16.43 2.11 -15.28
N GLU A 276 17.15 3.23 -15.17
CA GLU A 276 17.56 3.79 -13.88
C GLU A 276 16.39 4.18 -12.98
N SER A 277 15.25 4.55 -13.58
CA SER A 277 14.04 4.86 -12.81
C SER A 277 13.45 3.65 -12.08
N TRP A 278 13.81 2.43 -12.52
CA TRP A 278 13.36 1.16 -11.96
C TRP A 278 14.34 0.55 -10.96
N ARG A 279 15.42 1.25 -10.64
CA ARG A 279 16.39 0.81 -9.64
C ARG A 279 15.73 0.71 -8.27
N LEU A 280 15.91 -0.42 -7.61
CA LEU A 280 15.42 -0.64 -6.26
C LEU A 280 16.28 0.09 -5.24
N LEU A 281 15.64 0.91 -4.42
CA LEU A 281 16.25 1.52 -3.24
C LEU A 281 15.90 0.72 -1.98
N ASN A 282 14.69 0.15 -1.94
CA ASN A 282 14.18 -0.60 -0.81
C ASN A 282 14.05 -2.10 -1.13
N LYS A 283 14.38 -2.96 -0.16
CA LYS A 283 14.34 -4.43 -0.30
C LYS A 283 13.08 -5.08 0.30
N VAL A 284 12.03 -4.29 0.59
CA VAL A 284 10.83 -4.74 1.32
C VAL A 284 10.12 -5.91 0.61
N ILE A 285 10.11 -5.92 -0.72
CA ILE A 285 9.48 -6.97 -1.56
C ILE A 285 10.54 -7.95 -2.11
N MET A 286 11.78 -7.90 -1.61
CA MET A 286 12.87 -8.81 -2.00
C MET A 286 13.13 -9.91 -0.95
N ALA A 287 12.44 -9.88 0.19
CA ALA A 287 12.65 -10.81 1.30
C ALA A 287 12.17 -12.24 0.97
N THR A 288 13.01 -12.97 0.25
CA THR A 288 13.16 -14.43 0.37
C THR A 288 14.63 -14.77 0.20
N GLY A 289 15.29 -14.90 1.35
CA GLY A 289 16.46 -15.71 1.57
C GLY A 289 16.14 -16.62 2.74
#